data_AF-Q1NH09-F1
#
_entry.id   AF-Q1NH09-F1
#
_cell.length_a   1.000
_cell.length_b   1.000
_cell.length_c   1.000
_cell.angle_alpha   90.00
_cell.angle_beta   90.00
_cell.angle_gamma   90.00
#
_symmetry.space_group_name_H-M   'P 1'
#
loop_
_entity.id
_entity.type
_entity.pdbx_description
1 polymer ?
#
loop_
_entity_poly.entity_id
_entity_poly.type
_entity_poly.pdbx_seq_one_letter_code
_entity_poly.pdbx_strand_id
1 'polypeptide(L)'
;MAETYFSACFTFCCTNAEMALLEEAFNAAEDLNCELEPPAPSGELLAAFPPTQSSDPWCGFLAIFDDAKFPILGAVLTGGNSFEEPTVSTPMISGTVDFQPWPIAELVRRCCQASLAKAPVCFEWAVTCPRARPGEFGGGRCVIFADRIDIQSTGEALRVALERPISRTGLPAALPAPDPADRPLVGRSLLINAPEYFRDPAFMDWLGNAQPKFTWHRGGEPDEWSDVIVMVDPSLSGEGSDSDIPAPIWERILDACRTHLGSDQGSAPHYMVRLTNLRE
;
A
#
# COMPACT_ATOMS: atom_id res chain seq x y z
N MET A 1 -20.51 13.27 2.32
CA MET A 1 -19.37 12.65 3.04
C MET A 1 -18.61 11.77 2.04
N ALA A 2 -17.29 11.87 1.98
CA ALA A 2 -16.47 10.93 1.20
C ALA A 2 -16.24 9.67 2.04
N GLU A 3 -16.29 8.52 1.38
CA GLU A 3 -15.86 7.26 1.96
C GLU A 3 -14.36 7.20 1.69
N THR A 4 -13.57 7.49 2.71
CA THR A 4 -12.11 7.59 2.57
C THR A 4 -11.49 6.50 3.41
N TYR A 5 -10.61 5.71 2.80
CA TYR A 5 -10.00 4.52 3.41
C TYR A 5 -8.49 4.69 3.56
N PHE A 6 -7.94 4.15 4.63
CA PHE A 6 -6.50 4.09 4.90
C PHE A 6 -6.00 2.67 4.72
N SER A 7 -4.94 2.54 3.93
CA SER A 7 -4.33 1.24 3.66
C SER A 7 -2.82 1.30 3.75
N ALA A 8 -2.22 0.24 4.28
CA ALA A 8 -0.77 0.04 4.31
C ALA A 8 -0.48 -1.45 4.49
N CYS A 9 0.71 -1.84 4.05
CA CYS A 9 1.22 -3.20 4.21
C CYS A 9 2.74 -3.14 4.26
N PHE A 10 3.34 -3.68 5.32
CA PHE A 10 4.79 -3.70 5.46
C PHE A 10 5.25 -4.88 6.30
N THR A 11 6.53 -5.20 6.15
CA THR A 11 7.21 -6.25 6.91
C THR A 11 8.56 -5.74 7.38
N PHE A 12 9.05 -6.32 8.47
CA PHE A 12 10.37 -6.07 9.02
C PHE A 12 10.84 -7.30 9.79
N CYS A 13 12.11 -7.35 10.16
CA CYS A 13 12.63 -8.42 11.00
C CYS A 13 12.65 -7.97 12.47
N CYS A 14 12.19 -8.84 13.37
CA CYS A 14 12.32 -8.65 14.80
C CYS A 14 12.74 -9.92 15.54
N THR A 15 13.04 -9.81 16.83
CA THR A 15 13.29 -10.99 17.67
C THR A 15 11.97 -11.68 18.03
N ASN A 16 12.02 -12.98 18.33
CA ASN A 16 10.83 -13.75 18.71
C ASN A 16 10.12 -13.18 19.96
N ALA A 17 10.86 -12.56 20.88
CA ALA A 17 10.28 -11.90 22.05
C ALA A 17 9.51 -10.62 21.67
N GLU A 18 10.04 -9.83 20.73
CA GLU A 18 9.36 -8.63 20.22
C GLU A 18 8.12 -9.02 19.41
N MET A 19 8.17 -10.12 18.63
CA MET A 19 6.99 -10.65 17.94
C MET A 19 5.88 -11.05 18.92
N ALA A 20 6.20 -11.81 19.97
CA ALA A 20 5.23 -12.18 20.99
C ALA A 20 4.62 -10.96 21.69
N LEU A 21 5.43 -9.91 21.92
CA LEU A 21 4.97 -8.66 22.52
C LEU A 21 4.03 -7.87 21.58
N LEU A 22 4.30 -7.89 20.26
CA LEU A 22 3.38 -7.34 19.26
C LEU A 22 2.06 -8.13 19.25
N GLU A 23 2.11 -9.46 19.24
CA GLU A 23 0.91 -10.31 19.27
C GLU A 23 0.04 -10.04 20.51
N GLU A 24 0.66 -9.92 21.68
CA GLU A 24 -0.03 -9.56 22.92
C GLU A 24 -0.76 -8.22 22.78
N ALA A 25 -0.06 -7.19 22.29
CA ALA A 25 -0.63 -5.85 22.12
C ALA A 25 -1.75 -5.78 21.07
N PHE A 26 -1.61 -6.50 19.94
CA PHE A 26 -2.65 -6.60 18.91
C PHE A 26 -3.90 -7.29 19.45
N ASN A 27 -3.76 -8.40 20.17
CA ASN A 27 -4.88 -9.10 20.78
C ASN A 27 -5.57 -8.25 21.85
N ALA A 28 -4.78 -7.55 22.68
CA ALA A 28 -5.33 -6.66 23.70
C ALA A 28 -6.11 -5.49 23.10
N ALA A 29 -5.62 -4.87 22.02
CA ALA A 29 -6.34 -3.81 21.31
C ALA A 29 -7.69 -4.31 20.78
N GLU A 30 -7.72 -5.50 20.19
CA GLU A 30 -8.95 -6.11 19.67
C GLU A 30 -9.96 -6.42 20.77
N ASP A 31 -9.51 -7.07 21.86
CA ASP A 31 -10.36 -7.38 23.01
C ASP A 31 -10.95 -6.10 23.62
N LEU A 32 -10.11 -5.08 23.87
CA LEU A 32 -10.55 -3.81 24.44
C LEU A 32 -11.54 -3.08 23.52
N ASN A 33 -11.31 -3.10 22.20
CA ASN A 33 -12.22 -2.51 21.22
C ASN A 33 -13.56 -3.25 21.15
N CYS A 34 -13.58 -4.55 21.41
CA CYS A 34 -14.79 -5.37 21.49
C CYS A 34 -15.47 -5.33 22.88
N GLU A 35 -15.04 -4.45 23.79
CA GLU A 35 -15.49 -4.40 25.18
C GLU A 35 -15.29 -5.72 25.95
N LEU A 36 -14.31 -6.52 25.53
CA LEU A 36 -13.87 -7.74 26.22
C LEU A 36 -12.77 -7.41 27.22
N GLU A 37 -12.63 -8.26 28.24
CA GLU A 37 -11.54 -8.16 29.22
C GLU A 37 -10.32 -8.94 28.69
N PRO A 38 -9.23 -8.26 28.27
CA PRO A 38 -8.03 -8.96 27.83
C PRO A 38 -7.33 -9.66 29.01
N PRO A 39 -6.51 -10.69 28.75
CA PRO A 39 -5.62 -11.26 29.75
C PRO A 39 -4.76 -10.17 30.41
N ALA A 40 -4.37 -10.36 31.68
CA ALA A 40 -3.51 -9.39 32.36
C ALA A 40 -2.22 -9.13 31.56
N PRO A 41 -1.79 -7.86 31.38
CA PRO A 41 -0.63 -7.53 30.56
C PRO A 41 0.65 -8.10 31.16
N SER A 42 1.56 -8.54 30.29
CA SER A 42 2.88 -9.04 30.66
C SER A 42 3.73 -7.94 31.30
N GLY A 43 4.78 -8.35 32.02
CA GLY A 43 5.74 -7.40 32.58
C GLY A 43 6.46 -6.62 31.49
N GLU A 44 6.73 -7.26 30.36
CA GLU A 44 7.32 -6.69 29.16
C GLU A 44 6.41 -5.64 28.53
N LEU A 45 5.10 -5.91 28.42
CA LEU A 45 4.14 -4.94 27.89
C LEU A 45 3.97 -3.74 28.83
N LEU A 46 3.90 -3.98 30.15
CA LEU A 46 3.88 -2.91 31.14
C LEU A 46 5.16 -2.07 31.12
N ALA A 47 6.31 -2.67 30.84
CA ALA A 47 7.57 -1.94 30.69
C ALA A 47 7.58 -1.08 29.42
N ALA A 48 7.03 -1.59 28.30
CA ALA A 48 6.89 -0.86 27.06
C ALA A 48 5.84 0.27 27.16
N PHE A 49 4.77 0.03 27.90
CA PHE A 49 3.65 0.95 28.10
C PHE A 49 3.37 1.17 29.59
N PRO A 50 4.22 1.93 30.31
CA PRO A 50 4.05 2.14 31.74
C PRO A 50 2.67 2.75 32.05
N PRO A 51 1.89 2.14 32.96
CA PRO A 51 0.60 2.69 33.34
C PRO A 51 0.79 4.02 34.07
N THR A 52 -0.05 5.00 33.73
CA THR A 52 -0.11 6.31 34.38
C THR A 52 -1.09 6.33 35.57
N GLN A 53 -1.95 5.33 35.67
CA GLN A 53 -2.96 5.17 36.71
C GLN A 53 -2.83 3.78 37.34
N SER A 54 -2.70 3.69 38.66
CA SER A 54 -2.49 2.41 39.36
C SER A 54 -3.68 1.45 39.27
N SER A 55 -4.88 1.96 38.98
CA SER A 55 -6.11 1.17 38.87
C SER A 55 -6.37 0.62 37.47
N ASP A 56 -5.64 1.08 36.46
CA ASP A 56 -5.81 0.69 35.08
C ASP A 56 -4.45 0.34 34.46
N PRO A 57 -4.10 -0.96 34.35
CA PRO A 57 -2.82 -1.37 33.79
C PRO A 57 -2.70 -1.06 32.29
N TRP A 58 -3.80 -0.78 31.60
CA TRP A 58 -3.84 -0.54 30.14
C TRP A 58 -3.73 0.94 29.77
N CYS A 59 -3.89 1.87 30.72
CA CYS A 59 -3.91 3.31 30.40
C CYS A 59 -2.64 3.80 29.70
N GLY A 60 -1.48 3.17 29.93
CA GLY A 60 -0.23 3.48 29.23
C GLY A 60 -0.25 3.04 27.76
N PHE A 61 -0.89 1.91 27.48
CA PHE A 61 -1.08 1.37 26.13
C PHE A 61 -2.14 2.18 25.38
N LEU A 62 -3.29 2.44 26.01
CA LEU A 62 -4.40 3.20 25.44
C LEU A 62 -4.01 4.63 25.06
N ALA A 63 -2.96 5.20 25.65
CA ALA A 63 -2.47 6.54 25.35
C ALA A 63 -1.89 6.71 23.94
N ILE A 64 -1.63 5.64 23.18
CA ILE A 64 -1.14 5.75 21.80
C ILE A 64 -2.26 5.96 20.78
N PHE A 65 -3.51 5.73 21.17
CA PHE A 65 -4.69 5.84 20.31
C PHE A 65 -5.32 7.23 20.42
N ASP A 66 -5.93 7.71 19.34
CA ASP A 66 -6.67 8.98 19.33
C ASP A 66 -7.94 8.91 20.21
N ASP A 67 -8.58 7.74 20.28
CA ASP A 67 -9.69 7.46 21.19
C ASP A 67 -9.41 6.20 22.02
N ALA A 68 -9.12 6.38 23.31
CA ALA A 68 -8.86 5.30 24.24
C ALA A 68 -10.07 4.34 24.45
N LYS A 69 -11.28 4.74 24.06
CA LYS A 69 -12.48 3.87 24.14
C LYS A 69 -12.62 2.94 22.95
N PHE A 70 -11.99 3.28 21.83
CA PHE A 70 -12.02 2.50 20.59
C PHE A 70 -10.59 2.34 20.08
N PRO A 71 -9.74 1.54 20.79
CA PRO A 71 -8.32 1.39 20.47
C PRO A 71 -8.13 0.51 19.22
N ILE A 72 -8.48 1.06 18.06
CA ILE A 72 -8.41 0.37 16.77
C ILE A 72 -7.01 0.54 16.20
N LEU A 73 -6.39 -0.55 15.73
CA LEU A 73 -5.17 -0.51 14.92
C LEU A 73 -5.50 -0.46 13.42
N GLY A 74 -6.65 -0.97 13.01
CA GLY A 74 -7.10 -1.04 11.62
C GLY A 74 -6.21 -1.92 10.75
N ALA A 75 -5.51 -2.87 11.38
CA ALA A 75 -4.54 -3.74 10.74
C ALA A 75 -4.54 -5.12 11.39
N VAL A 76 -4.11 -6.11 10.63
CA VAL A 76 -3.86 -7.48 11.10
C VAL A 76 -2.36 -7.69 11.17
N LEU A 77 -1.90 -8.31 12.26
CA LEU A 77 -0.55 -8.84 12.40
C LEU A 77 -0.52 -10.29 11.96
N THR A 78 0.38 -10.61 11.05
CA THR A 78 0.67 -11.98 10.60
C THR A 78 2.19 -12.20 10.55
N GLY A 79 2.62 -13.39 10.15
CA GLY A 79 4.02 -13.76 10.09
C GLY A 79 4.45 -14.58 11.30
N GLY A 80 5.76 -14.78 11.45
CA GLY A 80 6.31 -15.61 12.50
C GLY A 80 7.77 -15.96 12.24
N ASN A 81 8.25 -17.00 12.91
CA ASN A 81 9.63 -17.45 12.81
C ASN A 81 9.93 -17.99 11.41
N SER A 82 11.10 -17.65 10.88
CA SER A 82 11.61 -18.28 9.66
C SER A 82 12.14 -19.69 9.98
N PHE A 83 11.88 -20.65 9.09
CA PHE A 83 12.54 -21.96 9.16
C PHE A 83 14.04 -21.86 8.91
N GLU A 84 14.47 -20.89 8.09
CA GLU A 84 15.87 -20.67 7.73
C GLU A 84 16.63 -19.92 8.83
N GLU A 85 15.95 -19.01 9.54
CA GLU A 85 16.50 -18.27 10.67
C GLU A 85 15.56 -18.31 11.90
N PRO A 86 15.57 -19.40 12.69
CA PRO A 86 14.62 -19.60 13.79
C PRO A 86 14.70 -18.59 14.93
N THR A 87 15.77 -17.79 14.97
CA THR A 87 16.01 -16.75 15.97
C THR A 87 15.39 -15.40 15.60
N VAL A 88 14.80 -15.30 14.41
CA VAL A 88 14.20 -14.07 13.87
C VAL A 88 12.76 -14.35 13.46
N SER A 89 11.87 -13.42 13.78
CA SER A 89 10.51 -13.37 13.28
C SER A 89 10.41 -12.29 12.19
N THR A 90 9.52 -12.52 11.22
CA THR A 90 9.21 -11.54 10.17
C THR A 90 7.73 -11.18 10.24
N PRO A 91 7.34 -10.23 11.13
CA PRO A 91 5.99 -9.71 11.17
C PRO A 91 5.60 -9.08 9.83
N MET A 92 4.33 -9.25 9.47
CA MET A 92 3.66 -8.53 8.39
C MET A 92 2.42 -7.85 8.98
N ILE A 93 2.39 -6.52 8.93
CA ILE A 93 1.27 -5.70 9.39
C ILE A 93 0.58 -5.13 8.17
N SER A 94 -0.72 -5.44 8.02
CA SER A 94 -1.49 -5.02 6.85
C SER A 94 -2.91 -4.61 7.20
N GLY A 95 -3.40 -3.54 6.58
CA GLY A 95 -4.77 -3.04 6.69
C GLY A 95 -5.20 -2.32 5.42
N THR A 96 -6.48 -2.37 5.08
CA THR A 96 -7.00 -1.85 3.79
C THR A 96 -8.13 -0.83 3.92
N VAL A 97 -8.71 -0.67 5.10
CA VAL A 97 -9.93 0.14 5.31
C VAL A 97 -9.66 1.31 6.25
N ASP A 98 -9.09 1.04 7.42
CA ASP A 98 -8.98 1.98 8.53
C ASP A 98 -7.62 1.87 9.24
N PHE A 99 -6.57 1.50 8.51
CA PHE A 99 -5.20 1.39 9.03
C PHE A 99 -4.81 2.67 9.79
N GLN A 100 -4.28 2.52 11.02
CA GLN A 100 -3.93 3.64 11.90
C GLN A 100 -2.41 3.85 11.96
N PRO A 101 -1.82 4.78 11.16
CA PRO A 101 -0.37 4.89 11.04
C PRO A 101 0.34 5.24 12.34
N TRP A 102 -0.23 6.15 13.13
CA TRP A 102 0.41 6.63 14.35
C TRP A 102 0.40 5.58 15.48
N PRO A 103 -0.76 4.99 15.87
CA PRO A 103 -0.80 3.90 16.85
C PRO A 103 0.11 2.73 16.48
N ILE A 104 0.13 2.30 15.20
CA ILE A 104 1.01 1.22 14.74
C ILE A 104 2.48 1.62 14.85
N ALA A 105 2.83 2.85 14.50
CA ALA A 105 4.21 3.32 14.61
C ALA A 105 4.71 3.38 16.06
N GLU A 106 3.89 3.88 17.00
CA GLU A 106 4.22 3.86 18.43
C GLU A 106 4.30 2.43 18.97
N LEU A 107 3.38 1.55 18.56
CA LEU A 107 3.40 0.14 18.94
C LEU A 107 4.71 -0.54 18.55
N VAL A 108 5.08 -0.45 17.27
CA VAL A 108 6.35 -0.99 16.77
C VAL A 108 7.53 -0.33 17.46
N ARG A 109 7.50 1.00 17.65
CA ARG A 109 8.58 1.72 18.35
C ARG A 109 8.82 1.14 19.72
N ARG A 110 7.78 0.95 20.53
CA ARG A 110 7.94 0.53 21.93
C ARG A 110 8.20 -0.97 22.08
N CYS A 111 7.55 -1.80 21.26
CA CYS A 111 7.70 -3.25 21.36
C CYS A 111 8.99 -3.77 20.72
N CYS A 112 9.59 -3.07 19.75
CA CYS A 112 10.69 -3.60 18.92
C CYS A 112 12.03 -2.86 19.13
N GLN A 113 12.33 -2.45 20.37
CA GLN A 113 13.52 -1.64 20.67
C GLN A 113 14.86 -2.31 20.30
N ALA A 114 14.99 -3.63 20.48
CA ALA A 114 16.23 -4.34 20.15
C ALA A 114 16.46 -4.42 18.63
N SER A 115 15.38 -4.50 17.86
CA SER A 115 15.43 -4.50 16.40
C SER A 115 15.62 -3.09 15.83
N LEU A 116 14.95 -2.09 16.41
CA LEU A 116 15.11 -0.68 16.02
C LEU A 116 16.49 -0.11 16.34
N ALA A 117 17.20 -0.69 17.31
CA ALA A 117 18.61 -0.38 17.55
C ALA A 117 19.54 -0.80 16.40
N LYS A 118 19.10 -1.75 15.56
CA LYS A 118 19.88 -2.24 14.41
C LYS A 118 19.53 -1.50 13.13
N ALA A 119 18.24 -1.29 12.85
CA ALA A 119 17.75 -0.61 11.65
C ALA A 119 16.37 0.01 11.90
N PRO A 120 16.05 1.15 11.27
CA PRO A 120 14.70 1.70 11.32
C PRO A 120 13.72 0.81 10.56
N VAL A 121 12.46 0.82 11.01
CA VAL A 121 11.33 0.24 10.28
C VAL A 121 10.63 1.36 9.52
N CYS A 122 10.20 1.11 8.29
CA CYS A 122 9.45 2.10 7.52
C CYS A 122 8.27 1.47 6.81
N PHE A 123 7.25 2.29 6.56
CA PHE A 123 6.12 1.92 5.74
C PHE A 123 5.52 3.15 5.06
N GLU A 124 4.81 2.90 3.97
CA GLU A 124 3.97 3.89 3.30
C GLU A 124 2.51 3.54 3.56
N TRP A 125 1.65 4.57 3.57
CA TRP A 125 0.20 4.38 3.56
C TRP A 125 -0.42 5.16 2.41
N ALA A 126 -1.54 4.66 1.93
CA ALA A 126 -2.36 5.31 0.93
C ALA A 126 -3.72 5.68 1.49
N VAL A 127 -4.21 6.84 1.04
CA VAL A 127 -5.58 7.29 1.28
C VAL A 127 -6.34 7.15 -0.04
N THR A 128 -7.40 6.35 -0.03
CA THR A 128 -8.19 6.05 -1.23
C THR A 128 -9.65 6.43 -1.04
N CYS A 129 -10.35 6.72 -2.14
CA CYS A 129 -11.77 7.02 -2.15
C CYS A 129 -12.41 6.27 -3.32
N PRO A 130 -13.58 5.62 -3.15
CA PRO A 130 -14.23 4.88 -4.23
C PRO A 130 -14.83 5.83 -5.28
N ARG A 131 -14.86 7.14 -5.00
CA ARG A 131 -15.27 8.18 -5.95
C ARG A 131 -14.16 9.19 -6.13
N ALA A 132 -13.84 9.50 -7.38
CA ALA A 132 -12.88 10.54 -7.72
C ALA A 132 -13.40 11.91 -7.25
N ARG A 133 -12.91 12.37 -6.10
CA ARG A 133 -13.27 13.65 -5.49
C ARG A 133 -11.99 14.45 -5.21
N PRO A 134 -12.00 15.77 -5.50
CA PRO A 134 -10.85 16.61 -5.19
C PRO A 134 -10.48 16.56 -3.71
N GLY A 135 -9.21 16.31 -3.41
CA GLY A 135 -8.68 16.30 -2.04
C GLY A 135 -8.87 14.99 -1.26
N GLU A 136 -9.52 13.98 -1.83
CA GLU A 136 -9.79 12.69 -1.14
C GLU A 136 -8.75 11.59 -1.43
N PHE A 137 -7.69 11.92 -2.18
CA PHE A 137 -6.55 11.04 -2.43
C PHE A 137 -5.31 11.57 -1.73
N GLY A 138 -4.48 10.66 -1.24
CA GLY A 138 -3.25 11.02 -0.54
C GLY A 138 -2.57 9.79 0.02
N GLY A 139 -1.96 9.96 1.18
CA GLY A 139 -1.10 8.95 1.79
C GLY A 139 0.08 9.60 2.49
N GLY A 140 1.14 8.85 2.67
CA GLY A 140 2.38 9.35 3.24
C GLY A 140 3.37 8.23 3.58
N ARG A 141 4.40 8.62 4.33
CA ARG A 141 5.48 7.73 4.78
C ARG A 141 5.68 7.83 6.28
N CYS A 142 6.03 6.71 6.90
CA CYS A 142 6.42 6.63 8.30
C CYS A 142 7.78 5.95 8.38
N VAL A 143 8.68 6.54 9.17
CA VAL A 143 9.97 5.95 9.53
C VAL A 143 10.07 5.93 11.05
N ILE A 144 10.23 4.73 11.59
CA ILE A 144 10.29 4.44 13.00
C ILE A 144 11.74 4.21 13.37
N PHE A 145 12.28 5.07 14.21
CA PHE A 145 13.58 4.92 14.84
C PHE A 145 13.37 4.48 16.30
N ALA A 146 14.41 3.96 16.95
CA ALA A 146 14.32 3.57 18.36
C ALA A 146 13.86 4.73 19.28
N ASP A 147 14.30 5.96 18.96
CA ASP A 147 14.10 7.16 19.78
C ASP A 147 12.99 8.10 19.30
N ARG A 148 12.51 7.95 18.06
CA ARG A 148 11.52 8.88 17.45
C ARG A 148 10.76 8.25 16.29
N ILE A 149 9.66 8.89 15.92
CA ILE A 149 8.89 8.60 14.70
C ILE A 149 8.96 9.82 13.79
N ASP A 150 9.32 9.62 12.53
CA ASP A 150 9.17 10.62 11.47
C ASP A 150 8.01 10.19 10.57
N ILE A 151 6.89 10.91 10.65
CA ILE A 151 5.69 10.63 9.88
C ILE A 151 5.31 11.88 9.06
N GLN A 152 5.06 11.70 7.77
CA GLN A 152 4.73 12.79 6.87
C GLN A 152 3.59 12.41 5.94
N SER A 153 2.56 13.25 5.87
CA SER A 153 1.49 13.10 4.87
C SER A 153 1.85 13.82 3.57
N THR A 154 1.39 13.27 2.45
CA THR A 154 1.48 13.90 1.11
C THR A 154 0.74 15.24 1.07
N GLY A 155 -0.37 15.37 1.81
CA GLY A 155 -1.11 16.64 1.92
C GLY A 155 -0.31 17.74 2.63
N GLU A 156 0.37 17.41 3.73
CA GLU A 156 1.27 18.36 4.39
C GLU A 156 2.47 18.72 3.51
N ALA A 157 3.07 17.73 2.85
CA ALA A 157 4.18 17.96 1.92
C ALA A 157 3.76 18.89 0.77
N LEU A 158 2.56 18.73 0.22
CA LEU A 158 1.99 19.61 -0.78
C LEU A 158 1.78 21.02 -0.24
N ARG A 159 1.20 21.17 0.96
CA ARG A 159 1.00 22.47 1.61
C ARG A 159 2.34 23.20 1.78
N VAL A 160 3.35 22.53 2.31
CA VAL A 160 4.71 23.07 2.47
C VAL A 160 5.32 23.47 1.13
N ALA A 161 5.10 22.69 0.07
CA ALA A 161 5.57 23.03 -1.28
C ALA A 161 4.91 24.30 -1.83
N LEU A 162 3.62 24.51 -1.56
CA LEU A 162 2.85 25.69 -2.01
C LEU A 162 3.23 26.98 -1.27
N GLU A 163 3.69 26.87 -0.02
CA GLU A 163 4.15 28.01 0.79
C GLU A 163 5.53 28.53 0.35
N ARG A 164 6.24 27.83 -0.54
CA ARG A 164 7.54 28.26 -1.05
C ARG A 164 7.38 29.51 -1.94
N PRO A 165 8.18 30.57 -1.73
CA PRO A 165 8.09 31.78 -2.55
C PRO A 165 8.35 31.49 -4.02
N ILE A 166 7.44 31.94 -4.89
CA ILE A 166 7.71 31.98 -6.33
C ILE A 166 8.76 33.08 -6.56
N SER A 167 9.99 32.70 -6.90
CA SER A 167 11.02 33.67 -7.27
C SER A 167 10.57 34.44 -8.53
N ARG A 168 10.25 35.73 -8.39
CA ARG A 168 9.71 36.57 -9.48
C ARG A 168 10.77 37.06 -10.47
N THR A 169 12.06 36.77 -10.27
CA THR A 169 13.15 37.18 -11.18
C THR A 169 13.47 36.18 -12.29
N GLY A 170 12.63 35.17 -12.48
CA GLY A 170 12.76 34.23 -13.59
C GLY A 170 11.52 33.36 -13.67
N LEU A 171 10.45 33.87 -14.28
CA LEU A 171 9.49 32.96 -14.90
C LEU A 171 10.28 32.20 -15.96
N PRO A 172 10.47 30.87 -15.84
CA PRO A 172 11.17 30.14 -16.87
C PRO A 172 10.37 30.32 -18.16
N ALA A 173 11.04 30.70 -19.26
CA ALA A 173 10.57 30.23 -20.56
C ALA A 173 10.32 28.73 -20.40
N ALA A 174 9.12 28.26 -20.75
CA ALA A 174 8.58 26.92 -20.49
C ALA A 174 9.69 25.93 -20.13
N LEU A 175 9.72 25.46 -18.86
CA LEU A 175 10.72 24.49 -18.39
C LEU A 175 10.94 23.48 -19.51
N PRO A 176 12.16 23.35 -20.07
CA PRO A 176 12.41 22.26 -21.00
C PRO A 176 11.92 21.00 -20.29
N ALA A 177 11.10 20.20 -20.97
CA ALA A 177 10.57 19.00 -20.36
C ALA A 177 11.75 18.28 -19.71
N PRO A 178 11.73 18.03 -18.37
CA PRO A 178 12.81 17.27 -17.76
C PRO A 178 12.98 16.02 -18.61
N ASP A 179 14.23 15.61 -18.83
CA ASP A 179 14.52 14.33 -19.49
C ASP A 179 13.49 13.33 -18.95
N PRO A 180 12.73 12.62 -19.81
CA PRO A 180 11.80 11.62 -19.34
C PRO A 180 12.41 10.67 -18.29
N ALA A 181 13.73 10.46 -18.32
CA ALA A 181 14.50 9.73 -17.31
C ALA A 181 14.59 10.40 -15.93
N ASP A 182 14.46 11.73 -15.83
CA ASP A 182 14.52 12.52 -14.59
C ASP A 182 13.14 12.67 -13.92
N ARG A 183 12.07 12.13 -14.51
CA ARG A 183 10.73 12.19 -13.91
C ARG A 183 10.65 11.20 -12.75
N PRO A 184 10.02 11.57 -11.62
CA PRO A 184 9.74 10.59 -10.57
C PRO A 184 8.92 9.44 -11.15
N LEU A 185 9.21 8.21 -10.72
CA LEU A 185 8.48 7.01 -11.11
C LEU A 185 7.04 7.07 -10.57
N VAL A 186 6.17 7.77 -11.28
CA VAL A 186 4.71 7.65 -11.15
C VAL A 186 4.24 6.54 -12.07
N GLY A 187 3.23 5.77 -11.64
CA GLY A 187 2.69 4.65 -12.40
C GLY A 187 2.45 5.02 -13.88
N ARG A 188 2.95 4.18 -14.79
CA ARG A 188 2.79 4.35 -16.24
C ARG A 188 1.64 3.51 -16.74
N SER A 189 0.86 4.06 -17.66
CA SER A 189 -0.28 3.34 -18.25
C SER A 189 -0.38 3.57 -19.74
N LEU A 190 -1.00 2.59 -20.42
CA LEU A 190 -1.40 2.68 -21.82
C LEU A 190 -2.90 2.38 -21.94
N LEU A 191 -3.54 3.08 -22.87
CA LEU A 191 -4.87 2.74 -23.36
C LEU A 191 -4.72 2.25 -24.80
N ILE A 192 -5.13 1.01 -25.05
CA ILE A 192 -5.14 0.40 -26.39
C ILE A 192 -6.60 0.18 -26.78
N ASN A 193 -7.09 0.95 -27.75
CA ASN A 193 -8.36 0.64 -28.39
C ASN A 193 -8.13 -0.45 -29.44
N ALA A 194 -8.58 -1.67 -29.16
CA ALA A 194 -8.40 -2.82 -30.05
C ALA A 194 -9.70 -3.63 -30.15
N PRO A 195 -10.73 -3.10 -30.84
CA PRO A 195 -12.00 -3.80 -31.06
C PRO A 195 -11.85 -5.20 -31.66
N GLU A 196 -10.77 -5.45 -32.39
CA GLU A 196 -10.46 -6.75 -32.97
C GLU A 196 -10.14 -7.82 -31.92
N TYR A 197 -9.59 -7.47 -30.75
CA TYR A 197 -9.33 -8.43 -29.67
C TYR A 197 -10.65 -8.98 -29.12
N PHE A 198 -11.63 -8.10 -28.94
CA PHE A 198 -12.98 -8.47 -28.47
C PHE A 198 -13.81 -9.24 -29.50
N ARG A 199 -13.30 -9.42 -30.73
CA ARG A 199 -13.87 -10.31 -31.76
C ARG A 199 -13.09 -11.61 -31.91
N ASP A 200 -11.94 -11.74 -31.26
CA ASP A 200 -11.13 -12.95 -31.29
C ASP A 200 -11.76 -14.00 -30.36
N PRO A 201 -12.17 -15.18 -30.89
CA PRO A 201 -12.76 -16.23 -30.07
C PRO A 201 -11.86 -16.69 -28.92
N ALA A 202 -10.54 -16.77 -29.13
CA ALA A 202 -9.61 -17.20 -28.09
C ALA A 202 -9.51 -16.18 -26.96
N PHE A 203 -9.61 -14.88 -27.29
CA PHE A 203 -9.66 -13.83 -26.27
C PHE A 203 -10.98 -13.85 -25.50
N MET A 204 -12.10 -14.06 -26.19
CA MET A 204 -13.40 -14.17 -25.54
C MET A 204 -13.52 -15.40 -24.64
N ASP A 205 -12.96 -16.53 -25.06
CA ASP A 205 -12.87 -17.74 -24.24
C ASP A 205 -12.00 -17.51 -22.99
N TRP A 206 -10.88 -16.81 -23.13
CA TRP A 206 -10.03 -16.40 -22.01
C TRP A 206 -10.75 -15.43 -21.06
N LEU A 207 -11.42 -14.41 -21.60
CA LEU A 207 -12.13 -13.39 -20.82
C LEU A 207 -13.34 -13.97 -20.07
N GLY A 208 -14.00 -14.97 -20.64
CA GLY A 208 -15.18 -15.62 -20.07
C GLY A 208 -14.88 -16.80 -19.13
N ASN A 209 -13.61 -17.12 -18.88
CA ASN A 209 -13.26 -18.25 -18.02
C ASN A 209 -13.47 -17.94 -16.52
N ALA A 210 -13.25 -18.93 -15.65
CA ALA A 210 -13.50 -18.79 -14.21
C ALA A 210 -12.43 -17.97 -13.45
N GLN A 211 -11.30 -17.62 -14.09
CA GLN A 211 -10.25 -16.86 -13.44
C GLN A 211 -10.67 -15.39 -13.33
N PRO A 212 -10.60 -14.77 -12.14
CA PRO A 212 -10.92 -13.37 -11.98
C PRO A 212 -10.01 -12.49 -12.85
N LYS A 213 -10.62 -11.59 -13.62
CA LYS A 213 -9.92 -10.59 -14.43
C LYS A 213 -10.24 -9.19 -13.94
N PHE A 214 -9.30 -8.26 -14.07
CA PHE A 214 -9.60 -6.85 -13.84
C PHE A 214 -10.35 -6.30 -15.06
N THR A 215 -11.66 -6.47 -15.06
CA THR A 215 -12.53 -6.05 -16.17
C THR A 215 -13.86 -5.53 -15.66
N TRP A 216 -14.51 -4.69 -16.47
CA TRP A 216 -15.91 -4.31 -16.30
C TRP A 216 -16.87 -5.16 -17.15
N HIS A 217 -16.36 -6.10 -17.96
CA HIS A 217 -17.16 -7.04 -18.71
C HIS A 217 -17.94 -7.99 -17.78
N ARG A 218 -19.23 -8.19 -18.07
CA ARG A 218 -20.16 -8.98 -17.23
C ARG A 218 -20.65 -10.26 -17.91
N GLY A 219 -19.99 -10.70 -18.97
CA GLY A 219 -20.41 -11.79 -19.84
C GLY A 219 -21.33 -11.33 -20.98
N GLY A 220 -21.47 -12.18 -21.99
CA GLY A 220 -22.23 -11.89 -23.21
C GLY A 220 -21.41 -11.12 -24.25
N GLU A 221 -22.08 -10.37 -25.11
CA GLU A 221 -21.42 -9.56 -26.14
C GLU A 221 -20.68 -8.36 -25.53
N PRO A 222 -19.40 -8.13 -25.87
CA PRO A 222 -18.65 -6.96 -25.42
C PRO A 222 -19.28 -5.64 -25.89
N ASP A 223 -19.36 -4.68 -24.98
CA ASP A 223 -19.84 -3.32 -25.20
C ASP A 223 -18.75 -2.27 -24.88
N GLU A 224 -19.11 -0.99 -24.90
CA GLU A 224 -18.21 0.14 -24.60
C GLU A 224 -17.72 0.17 -23.14
N TRP A 225 -18.31 -0.67 -22.26
CA TRP A 225 -17.95 -0.79 -20.86
C TRP A 225 -17.19 -2.09 -20.56
N SER A 226 -16.89 -2.89 -21.58
CA SER A 226 -16.27 -4.21 -21.43
C SER A 226 -14.75 -4.17 -21.35
N ASP A 227 -14.18 -3.07 -20.85
CA ASP A 227 -12.74 -2.88 -20.81
C ASP A 227 -12.03 -3.90 -19.91
N VAL A 228 -10.82 -4.26 -20.32
CA VAL A 228 -9.94 -5.20 -19.62
C VAL A 228 -8.66 -4.48 -19.24
N ILE A 229 -8.23 -4.61 -18.00
CA ILE A 229 -6.95 -4.10 -17.51
C ILE A 229 -6.03 -5.28 -17.26
N VAL A 230 -4.82 -5.19 -17.80
CA VAL A 230 -3.72 -6.12 -17.52
C VAL A 230 -2.52 -5.36 -16.96
N MET A 231 -1.76 -6.01 -16.08
CA MET A 231 -0.54 -5.47 -15.50
C MET A 231 0.67 -6.12 -16.18
N VAL A 232 1.55 -5.31 -16.77
CA VAL A 232 2.75 -5.78 -17.46
C VAL A 232 3.98 -5.51 -16.60
N ASP A 233 4.85 -6.51 -16.45
CA ASP A 233 6.11 -6.33 -15.74
C ASP A 233 7.00 -5.31 -16.48
N PRO A 234 7.57 -4.32 -15.78
CA PRO A 234 8.30 -3.22 -16.42
C PRO A 234 9.63 -3.65 -17.07
N SER A 235 10.15 -4.85 -16.76
CA SER A 235 11.29 -5.43 -17.48
C SER A 235 10.94 -5.82 -18.92
N LEU A 236 9.65 -5.95 -19.24
CA LEU A 236 9.14 -6.36 -20.55
C LEU A 236 9.69 -7.70 -21.05
N SER A 237 10.01 -8.58 -20.08
CA SER A 237 10.53 -9.94 -20.26
C SER A 237 9.48 -10.94 -20.71
N GLY A 238 8.19 -10.57 -20.63
CA GLY A 238 7.05 -11.44 -20.95
C GLY A 238 6.14 -11.72 -19.76
N GLU A 239 6.51 -11.29 -18.56
CA GLU A 239 5.73 -11.51 -17.33
C GLU A 239 4.69 -10.41 -17.07
N GLY A 240 3.61 -10.77 -16.36
CA GLY A 240 2.52 -9.88 -16.00
C GLY A 240 1.36 -10.61 -15.31
N SER A 241 0.33 -9.88 -14.87
CA SER A 241 -0.82 -10.46 -14.14
C SER A 241 -1.63 -11.46 -14.97
N ASP A 242 -1.63 -11.25 -16.29
CA ASP A 242 -2.52 -11.90 -17.24
C ASP A 242 -1.74 -12.36 -18.49
N SER A 243 -0.49 -12.81 -18.30
CA SER A 243 0.35 -13.36 -19.37
C SER A 243 -0.22 -14.64 -19.99
N ASP A 244 -1.32 -15.18 -19.43
CA ASP A 244 -2.11 -16.30 -19.94
C ASP A 244 -3.13 -15.90 -21.03
N ILE A 245 -3.31 -14.61 -21.30
CA ILE A 245 -4.05 -14.09 -22.46
C ILE A 245 -3.48 -14.66 -23.77
N PRO A 246 -4.27 -14.81 -24.85
CA PRO A 246 -3.76 -15.34 -26.11
C PRO A 246 -2.45 -14.69 -26.55
N ALA A 247 -1.42 -15.52 -26.78
CA ALA A 247 -0.05 -15.07 -27.01
C ALA A 247 0.10 -13.97 -28.08
N PRO A 248 -0.61 -14.01 -29.23
CA PRO A 248 -0.54 -12.92 -30.22
C PRO A 248 -1.01 -11.56 -29.69
N ILE A 249 -1.95 -11.54 -28.73
CA ILE A 249 -2.44 -10.32 -28.09
C ILE A 249 -1.44 -9.86 -27.02
N TRP A 250 -0.91 -10.79 -26.21
CA TRP A 250 0.12 -10.47 -25.21
C TRP A 250 1.35 -9.82 -25.84
N GLU A 251 1.88 -10.41 -26.92
CA GLU A 251 3.05 -9.87 -27.61
C GLU A 251 2.81 -8.45 -28.15
N ARG A 252 1.60 -8.16 -28.66
CA ARG A 252 1.25 -6.80 -29.09
C ARG A 252 1.20 -5.81 -27.94
N ILE A 253 0.73 -6.24 -26.76
CA ILE A 253 0.73 -5.43 -25.55
C ILE A 253 2.16 -5.13 -25.12
N LEU A 254 3.04 -6.15 -25.12
CA LEU A 254 4.46 -5.99 -24.82
C LEU A 254 5.13 -5.03 -25.81
N ASP A 255 4.88 -5.17 -27.10
CA ASP A 255 5.44 -4.30 -28.14
C ASP A 255 4.97 -2.85 -28.01
N ALA A 256 3.69 -2.63 -27.68
CA ALA A 256 3.18 -1.30 -27.38
C ALA A 256 3.87 -0.70 -26.15
N CYS A 257 4.07 -1.48 -25.09
CA CYS A 257 4.80 -1.05 -23.90
C CYS A 257 6.26 -0.72 -24.22
N ARG A 258 6.97 -1.56 -24.98
CA ARG A 258 8.36 -1.31 -25.43
C ARG A 258 8.46 -0.02 -26.22
N THR A 259 7.51 0.20 -27.13
CA THR A 259 7.50 1.35 -28.03
C THR A 259 7.21 2.66 -27.30
N HIS A 260 6.25 2.67 -26.36
CA HIS A 260 5.72 3.90 -25.79
C HIS A 260 6.21 4.20 -24.37
N LEU A 261 6.51 3.18 -23.58
CA LEU A 261 6.90 3.32 -22.17
C LEU A 261 8.38 2.99 -21.93
N GLY A 262 8.99 2.19 -22.80
CA GLY A 262 10.36 1.67 -22.64
C GLY A 262 10.45 0.60 -21.54
N SER A 263 11.59 -0.09 -21.47
CA SER A 263 11.88 -1.02 -20.37
C SER A 263 12.39 -0.27 -19.15
N ASP A 264 12.04 -0.75 -17.96
CA ASP A 264 12.64 -0.32 -16.70
C ASP A 264 13.33 -1.50 -16.03
N GLN A 265 14.39 -1.24 -15.27
CA GLN A 265 15.07 -2.27 -14.48
C GLN A 265 14.97 -1.90 -12.99
N GLY A 266 14.29 -2.73 -12.20
CA GLY A 266 14.21 -2.57 -10.74
C GLY A 266 12.78 -2.62 -10.20
N SER A 267 12.57 -1.99 -9.04
CA SER A 267 11.30 -1.97 -8.28
C SER A 267 10.23 -1.04 -8.88
N ALA A 268 10.22 -0.83 -10.19
CA ALA A 268 9.24 0.03 -10.85
C ALA A 268 7.83 -0.60 -10.75
N PRO A 269 6.76 0.21 -10.62
CA PRO A 269 5.41 -0.32 -10.65
C PRO A 269 5.12 -0.94 -12.03
N HIS A 270 4.31 -2.00 -12.05
CA HIS A 270 3.79 -2.61 -13.26
C HIS A 270 3.14 -1.56 -14.17
N TYR A 271 3.26 -1.74 -15.48
CA TYR A 271 2.53 -0.91 -16.44
C TYR A 271 1.08 -1.35 -16.48
N MET A 272 0.17 -0.40 -16.28
CA MET A 272 -1.27 -0.66 -16.39
C MET A 272 -1.70 -0.48 -17.85
N VAL A 273 -2.12 -1.56 -18.50
CA VAL A 273 -2.61 -1.50 -19.88
C VAL A 273 -4.11 -1.75 -19.89
N ARG A 274 -4.88 -0.74 -20.29
CA ARG A 274 -6.33 -0.83 -20.49
C ARG A 274 -6.61 -1.14 -21.96
N LEU A 275 -7.27 -2.26 -22.21
CA LEU A 275 -7.80 -2.67 -23.50
C LEU A 275 -9.27 -2.24 -23.58
N THR A 276 -9.64 -1.59 -24.68
CA THR A 276 -11.02 -1.12 -24.90
C THR A 276 -11.53 -1.46 -26.31
N ASN A 277 -12.86 -1.49 -26.46
CA ASN A 277 -13.59 -1.85 -27.68
C ASN A 277 -14.42 -0.67 -28.20
N LEU A 278 -13.93 0.56 -28.04
CA LEU A 278 -14.66 1.74 -28.50
C LEU A 278 -14.71 1.73 -30.02
N ARG A 279 -15.93 1.89 -30.57
CA ARG A 279 -16.11 2.11 -32.01
C ARG A 279 -15.56 3.49 -32.35
N GLU A 280 -14.67 3.56 -33.33
CA GLU A 280 -14.23 4.82 -33.93
C GLU A 280 -15.37 5.58 -34.60
#